data_AF-A0A830D8T2-F1
#
_entry.id   AF-A0A830D8T2-F1
#
_cell.length_a   1.000
_cell.length_b   1.000
_cell.length_c   1.000
_cell.angle_alpha   90.00
_cell.angle_beta   90.00
_cell.angle_gamma   90.00
#
_symmetry.space_group_name_H-M   'P 1'
#
loop_
_entity.id
_entity.type
_entity.pdbx_description
1 polymer ?
#
loop_
_entity_poly.entity_id
_entity_poly.type
_entity_poly.pdbx_seq_one_letter_code
_entity_poly.pdbx_strand_id
1 'polypeptide(L)' 'MVMQKHGYISEFEYVDDHSSGKIVVEFNGRLNKCGVISPRFDVGVKEIEPWTTRLLPSRQV' A
#
# COMPACT_ATOMS: atom_id res chain seq x y z
N MET A 1 6.52 4.65 6.80
CA MET A 1 5.79 3.83 5.80
C MET A 1 4.28 4.05 5.95
N VAL A 2 3.53 4.26 4.84
CA VAL A 2 2.08 4.56 4.89
C VAL A 2 1.27 3.41 5.49
N MET A 3 1.60 2.16 5.14
CA MET A 3 0.91 0.97 5.65
C MET A 3 1.04 0.81 7.17
N GLN A 4 2.23 1.10 7.73
CA GLN A 4 2.46 1.05 9.17
C GLN A 4 1.69 2.17 9.88
N LYS A 5 1.71 3.39 9.34
CA LYS A 5 0.99 4.54 9.92
C LYS A 5 -0.52 4.29 10.05
N HIS A 6 -1.10 3.55 9.10
CA HIS A 6 -2.53 3.18 9.11
C HIS A 6 -2.80 1.83 9.80
N GLY A 7 -1.77 1.19 10.35
CA GLY A 7 -1.89 -0.03 11.16
C GLY A 7 -2.21 -1.30 10.37
N TYR A 8 -1.81 -1.40 9.09
CA TYR A 8 -1.91 -2.63 8.29
C TYR A 8 -0.73 -3.60 8.48
N ILE A 9 0.41 -3.08 8.92
CA ILE A 9 1.63 -3.84 9.23
C ILE A 9 2.15 -3.39 10.60
N SER A 10 2.88 -4.26 11.28
CA SER A 10 3.51 -3.97 12.58
C SER A 10 4.89 -3.35 12.37
N GLU A 11 5.94 -3.99 12.87
CA GLU A 11 7.31 -3.55 12.69
C GLU A 11 7.89 -4.05 11.36
N PHE A 12 8.90 -3.36 10.87
CA PHE A 12 9.68 -3.81 9.72
C PHE A 12 11.14 -3.43 9.94
N GLU A 13 12.04 -4.24 9.40
CA GLU A 13 13.48 -4.05 9.48
C GLU A 13 14.06 -3.98 8.07
N TYR A 14 15.00 -3.06 7.86
CA TYR A 14 15.81 -3.00 6.65
C TYR A 14 17.15 -3.68 6.91
N VAL A 15 17.44 -4.71 6.13
CA VAL A 15 18.70 -5.46 6.18
C VAL A 15 19.53 -5.09 4.97
N ASP A 16 20.66 -4.43 5.21
CA ASP A 16 21.63 -4.11 4.16
C ASP A 16 22.49 -5.36 3.86
N ASP A 17 22.35 -5.90 2.66
CA ASP A 17 23.10 -7.06 2.18
C ASP A 17 24.25 -6.68 1.24
N HIS A 18 24.67 -5.41 1.23
CA HIS A 18 25.63 -4.83 0.29
C HIS A 18 25.20 -4.93 -1.20
N SER A 19 23.96 -5.33 -1.45
CA SER A 19 23.33 -5.38 -2.76
C SER A 19 22.18 -4.37 -2.81
N SER A 20 20.97 -4.79 -3.19
CA SER A 20 19.79 -3.92 -3.26
C SER A 20 19.06 -3.74 -1.91
N GLY A 21 19.53 -4.42 -0.85
CA GLY A 21 18.89 -4.45 0.45
C GLY A 21 17.65 -5.35 0.50
N LYS A 22 17.24 -5.71 1.72
CA LYS A 22 16.05 -6.52 1.99
C LYS A 22 15.18 -5.84 3.04
N ILE A 23 13.88 -6.03 2.95
CA ILE A 23 12.93 -5.55 3.97
C ILE A 23 12.22 -6.77 4.54
N VAL A 24 12.36 -6.96 5.85
CA VAL A 24 11.59 -7.95 6.61
C VAL A 24 10.42 -7.24 7.26
N VAL A 25 9.21 -7.73 7.06
CA VAL A 25 7.98 -7.09 7.56
C VAL A 25 7.21 -8.07 8.43
N GLU A 26 6.74 -7.60 9.59
CA GLU A 26 5.82 -8.33 10.44
C GLU A 26 4.35 -7.95 10.11
N PHE A 27 3.53 -8.98 9.84
CA PHE A 27 2.10 -8.80 9.58
C PHE A 27 1.30 -8.92 10.87
N ASN A 28 0.29 -8.04 11.03
CA ASN A 28 -0.66 -8.09 12.14
C ASN A 28 -2.01 -8.77 11.80
N GLY A 29 -2.11 -9.38 10.61
CA GLY A 29 -3.32 -10.06 10.13
C GLY A 29 -4.44 -9.15 9.60
N ARG A 30 -4.26 -7.82 9.54
CA ARG A 30 -5.29 -6.88 9.05
C ARG A 30 -5.25 -6.60 7.54
N LEU A 31 -4.22 -7.09 6.85
CA LEU A 31 -4.02 -6.87 5.43
C LEU A 31 -4.85 -7.85 4.59
N ASN A 32 -5.82 -7.35 3.84
CA ASN A 32 -6.63 -8.18 2.94
C ASN A 32 -5.98 -8.36 1.56
N LYS A 33 -5.63 -7.23 0.91
CA LYS A 33 -4.99 -7.20 -0.40
C LYS A 33 -4.22 -5.89 -0.55
N CYS A 34 -2.98 -5.98 -1.03
CA CYS A 34 -2.21 -4.83 -1.50
C CYS A 34 -1.67 -5.13 -2.90
N GLY A 35 -1.61 -4.11 -3.76
CA GLY A 35 -1.11 -4.26 -5.12
C GLY A 35 -0.69 -2.91 -5.70
N VAL A 36 -0.03 -2.96 -6.84
CA VAL A 36 0.42 -1.78 -7.58
C VAL A 36 -0.43 -1.60 -8.83
N ILE A 37 -0.70 -0.35 -9.20
CA ILE A 37 -1.27 0.01 -10.50
C ILE A 37 -0.11 0.26 -11.45
N SER A 38 -0.06 -0.50 -12.55
CA SER A 38 0.97 -0.38 -13.59
C SER A 38 0.32 -0.35 -14.98
N PRO A 39 0.69 0.60 -15.87
CA PRO A 39 1.58 1.73 -15.62
C PRO A 39 0.99 2.73 -14.62
N ARG A 40 1.82 3.65 -14.11
CA ARG A 40 1.34 4.74 -13.25
C ARG A 40 0.67 5.80 -14.13
N PHE A 41 -0.65 5.72 -14.24
CA PHE A 41 -1.45 6.68 -15.00
C PHE A 41 -1.47 8.04 -14.28
N ASP A 42 -1.45 9.12 -15.05
CA ASP A 42 -1.75 10.46 -14.54
C ASP A 42 -3.25 10.54 -14.23
N VAL A 43 -3.59 10.98 -13.02
CA VAL A 43 -4.98 11.06 -12.54
C VAL A 43 -5.30 12.51 -12.17
N GLY A 44 -6.25 13.12 -12.87
CA GLY A 44 -6.75 14.44 -12.52
C GLY A 44 -7.59 14.42 -11.24
N VAL A 45 -7.73 15.56 -10.56
CA VAL A 45 -8.50 15.67 -9.30
C VAL A 45 -9.95 15.19 -9.46
N LYS A 46 -10.56 15.44 -10.62
CA LYS A 46 -11.93 15.01 -10.93
C LYS A 46 -12.08 13.50 -11.14
N GLU A 47 -10.98 12.80 -11.38
CA GLU A 47 -10.96 11.36 -11.67
C GLU A 47 -10.71 10.52 -10.42
N ILE A 48 -10.40 11.14 -9.28
CA ILE A 48 -10.11 10.41 -8.03
C ILE A 48 -11.32 9.55 -7.60
N GLU A 49 -12.53 10.11 -7.62
CA GLU A 49 -13.78 9.43 -7.23
C GLU A 49 -14.11 8.16 -8.05
N PRO A 50 -14.04 8.18 -9.40
CA PRO A 50 -14.25 6.96 -10.17
C PRO A 50 -13.15 5.92 -9.93
N TRP A 51 -11.90 6.34 -9.67
CA TRP A 51 -10.81 5.41 -9.34
C TRP A 51 -10.99 4.76 -7.96
N THR A 52 -11.33 5.52 -6.92
CA THR A 52 -11.59 4.98 -5.58
C THR A 52 -12.74 4.00 -5.58
N THR A 53 -13.83 4.30 -6.30
CA THR A 53 -14.99 3.40 -6.41
C THR A 53 -14.64 2.06 -7.08
N ARG A 54 -13.72 2.06 -8.05
CA ARG A 54 -13.31 0.83 -8.76
C ARG A 54 -12.33 -0.02 -7.97
N LEU A 55 -11.49 0.61 -7.16
CA LEU A 55 -10.35 -0.05 -6.50
C LEU A 55 -10.63 -0.43 -5.05
N LEU A 56 -11.39 0.38 -4.32
CA LEU A 56 -11.69 0.14 -2.92
C LEU A 56 -12.95 -0.73 -2.79
N PRO A 57 -12.93 -1.74 -1.90
CA PRO A 57 -14.06 -2.65 -1.74
C PRO A 57 -15.29 -1.97 -1.13
N SER A 58 -15.11 -0.89 -0.38
CA SER A 58 -16.20 -0.09 0.18
C SER A 58 -15.88 1.40 0.10
N ARG A 59 -16.92 2.21 -0.04
CA ARG A 59 -16.85 3.64 0.24
C ARG A 59 -16.86 3.83 1.75
N GLN A 60 -15.94 4.62 2.27
CA GLN A 60 -15.99 5.01 3.68
C GLN A 60 -17.27 5.83 3.88
N VAL A 61 -18.13 5.40 4.80
CA VAL A 61 -19.35 6.11 5.21
C VAL A 61 -18.99 7.19 6.23
#